data_AF-H5SHL0-F1
#
_entry.id   AF-H5SHL0-F1
#
_cell.length_a   1.000
_cell.length_b   1.000
_cell.length_c   1.000
_cell.angle_alpha   90.00
_cell.angle_beta   90.00
_cell.angle_gamma   90.00
#
_symmetry.space_group_name_H-M   'P 1'
#
loop_
_entity.id
_entity.type
_entity.pdbx_description
1 polymer ?
#
loop_
_entity_poly.entity_id
_entity_poly.type
_entity_poly.pdbx_seq_one_letter_code
_entity_poly.pdbx_strand_id
1 'polypeptide(L)'
;MLNLHIMRKVGAAFLLLLFVGTATELPQLAKLPLLVIHYLDHVSREKLSIAAFFAEHYLHDDIYDADRAQDLQLPFKVELPGALLLLAEPLPLDMITLNDLPPQHLQYSSHLPTTLLSGIPPAIWHPPALPLA
;
A
#
# COMPACT_ATOMS: atom_id res chain seq x y z
N MET A 1 -0.64 12.80 -40.17
CA MET A 1 -0.05 11.60 -39.56
C MET A 1 0.64 12.01 -38.27
N LEU A 2 0.27 11.42 -37.13
CA LEU A 2 0.87 11.77 -35.85
C LEU A 2 2.36 11.39 -35.87
N ASN A 3 3.25 12.31 -35.49
CA ASN A 3 4.70 12.11 -35.58
C ASN A 3 5.11 10.94 -34.66
N LEU A 4 5.82 9.94 -35.19
CA LEU A 4 6.22 8.73 -34.44
C LEU A 4 6.97 9.09 -33.13
N HIS A 5 7.74 10.18 -33.15
CA HIS A 5 8.41 10.72 -31.96
C HIS A 5 7.43 11.16 -30.86
N ILE A 6 6.33 11.81 -31.26
CA ILE A 6 5.27 12.23 -30.34
C ILE A 6 4.53 11.00 -29.79
N MET A 7 4.21 10.01 -30.63
CA MET A 7 3.56 8.76 -30.19
C MET A 7 4.39 8.00 -29.16
N ARG A 8 5.71 7.91 -29.36
CA ARG A 8 6.63 7.25 -28.41
C ARG A 8 6.68 7.96 -27.06
N LYS A 9 6.72 9.30 -27.06
CA LYS A 9 6.70 10.09 -25.81
C LYS A 9 5.38 9.94 -25.05
N VAL A 10 4.26 10.00 -25.77
CA VAL A 10 2.93 9.79 -25.17
C VAL A 10 2.82 8.39 -24.59
N GLY A 11 3.25 7.36 -25.33
CA GLY A 11 3.27 5.99 -24.82
C GLY A 11 4.16 5.82 -23.59
N ALA A 12 5.35 6.41 -23.58
CA ALA A 12 6.24 6.36 -22.42
C ALA A 12 5.65 7.09 -21.20
N ALA A 13 5.03 8.27 -21.40
CA ALA A 13 4.36 8.99 -20.33
C ALA A 13 3.17 8.21 -19.76
N PHE A 14 2.39 7.56 -20.63
CA PHE A 14 1.28 6.71 -20.21
C PHE A 14 1.76 5.51 -19.37
N LEU A 15 2.79 4.79 -19.83
CA LEU A 15 3.37 3.68 -19.08
C LEU A 15 3.97 4.14 -17.75
N LEU A 16 4.60 5.31 -17.71
CA LEU A 16 5.11 5.88 -16.47
C LEU A 16 3.97 6.21 -15.50
N LEU A 17 2.88 6.82 -15.97
CA LEU A 17 1.71 7.11 -15.13
C LEU A 17 1.07 5.83 -14.60
N LEU A 18 0.96 4.78 -15.43
CA LEU A 18 0.50 3.47 -14.96
C LEU A 18 1.42 2.87 -13.91
N PHE A 19 2.74 2.92 -14.12
CA PHE A 19 3.70 2.42 -13.14
C PHE A 19 3.60 3.19 -11.83
N VAL A 20 3.61 4.52 -11.88
CA VAL A 20 3.49 5.39 -10.70
C VAL A 20 2.16 5.14 -9.98
N GLY A 21 1.05 5.03 -10.71
CA GLY A 21 -0.27 4.83 -10.14
C GLY A 21 -0.54 3.43 -9.60
N THR A 22 0.18 2.39 -10.05
CA THR A 22 -0.09 1.00 -9.65
C THR A 22 1.02 0.36 -8.82
N ALA A 23 2.27 0.76 -9.02
CA ALA A 23 3.45 0.18 -8.37
C ALA A 23 4.01 1.06 -7.23
N THR A 24 3.32 2.15 -6.88
CA THR A 24 3.71 3.00 -5.75
C THR A 24 2.49 3.36 -4.90
N GLU A 25 2.76 3.84 -3.68
CA GLU A 25 1.74 4.33 -2.74
C GLU A 25 1.29 5.78 -3.01
N LEU A 26 1.70 6.40 -4.12
CA LEU A 26 1.25 7.75 -4.47
C LEU A 26 -0.28 7.93 -4.53
N PRO A 27 -1.09 6.92 -4.94
CA PRO A 27 -2.55 7.03 -4.86
C PRO A 27 -3.09 7.26 -3.44
N GLN A 28 -2.36 6.90 -2.38
CA GLN A 28 -2.77 7.16 -0.98
C GLN A 28 -2.88 8.67 -0.70
N LEU A 29 -2.20 9.53 -1.46
CA LEU A 29 -2.35 11.00 -1.35
C LEU A 29 -3.78 11.47 -1.65
N ALA A 30 -4.60 10.69 -2.35
CA ALA A 30 -6.01 10.99 -2.54
C ALA A 30 -6.80 10.98 -1.22
N LYS A 31 -6.29 10.35 -0.16
CA LYS A 31 -6.88 10.32 1.19
C LYS A 31 -6.48 11.53 2.07
N LEU A 32 -5.65 12.46 1.58
CA LEU A 32 -5.28 13.66 2.33
C LEU A 32 -6.47 14.49 2.84
N PRO A 33 -7.61 14.61 2.12
CA PRO A 33 -8.79 15.30 2.68
C PRO A 33 -9.32 14.63 3.95
N LEU A 34 -9.29 13.29 4.05
CA LEU A 34 -9.73 12.56 5.26
C LEU A 34 -8.79 12.85 6.43
N LEU A 35 -7.48 12.88 6.19
CA LEU A 35 -6.49 13.27 7.21
C LEU A 35 -6.75 14.67 7.78
N VAL A 36 -7.08 15.64 6.91
CA VAL A 36 -7.40 17.00 7.32
C VAL A 36 -8.69 17.04 8.15
N ILE A 37 -9.73 16.31 7.74
CA ILE A 37 -10.99 16.22 8.49
C ILE A 37 -10.75 15.62 9.87
N HIS A 38 -10.01 14.52 9.96
CA HIS A 38 -9.66 13.86 11.23
C HIS A 38 -8.85 14.77 12.15
N TYR A 39 -7.86 15.48 11.61
CA TYR A 39 -7.08 16.46 12.36
C TYR A 39 -7.96 17.59 12.94
N LEU A 40 -8.90 18.12 12.15
CA LEU A 40 -9.80 19.17 12.63
C LEU A 40 -10.71 18.68 13.77
N ASP A 41 -11.12 17.41 13.75
CA ASP A 41 -11.91 16.82 14.83
C ASP A 41 -11.09 16.74 16.13
N HIS A 42 -9.84 16.26 16.09
CA HIS A 42 -8.95 16.25 17.25
C HIS A 42 -8.65 17.66 17.78
N VAL A 43 -8.47 18.64 16.90
CA VAL A 43 -8.29 20.06 17.32
C VAL A 43 -9.53 20.56 18.06
N SER A 44 -10.73 20.15 17.64
CA SER A 44 -11.99 20.57 18.26
C SER A 44 -12.20 19.98 19.67
N ARG A 45 -11.74 18.75 19.90
CA ARG A 45 -11.92 18.02 21.16
C ARG A 45 -10.78 18.27 22.17
N GLU A 46 -9.54 18.33 21.70
CA GLU A 46 -8.35 18.19 22.56
C GLU A 46 -7.29 19.28 22.36
N LYS A 47 -7.50 20.24 21.44
CA LYS A 47 -6.51 21.28 21.07
C LYS A 47 -5.13 20.68 20.74
N LEU A 48 -5.14 19.62 19.94
CA LEU A 48 -3.94 18.92 19.50
C LEU A 48 -3.15 19.74 18.47
N SER A 49 -1.82 19.70 18.55
CA SER A 49 -0.97 20.26 17.49
C SER A 49 -0.84 19.27 16.32
N ILE A 50 -0.59 19.76 15.11
CA ILE A 50 -0.40 18.89 13.94
C ILE A 50 0.78 17.90 14.11
N ALA A 51 1.85 18.30 14.81
CA ALA A 51 2.97 17.42 15.10
C ALA A 51 2.58 16.30 16.08
N ALA A 52 1.79 16.64 17.11
CA ALA A 52 1.27 15.67 18.06
C ALA A 52 0.28 14.69 17.39
N PHE A 53 -0.58 15.20 16.49
CA PHE A 53 -1.48 14.38 15.68
C PHE A 53 -0.73 13.32 14.86
N PHE A 54 0.31 13.73 14.13
CA PHE A 54 1.13 12.78 13.39
C PHE A 54 1.87 11.81 14.31
N ALA A 55 2.35 12.27 15.48
CA ALA A 55 3.00 11.40 16.44
C ALA A 55 2.05 10.28 16.91
N GLU A 56 0.84 10.65 17.32
CA GLU A 56 -0.19 9.71 17.77
C GLU A 56 -0.59 8.72 16.67
N HIS A 57 -0.78 9.19 15.43
CA HIS A 57 -1.33 8.36 14.36
C HIS A 57 -0.30 7.63 13.49
N TYR A 58 0.99 7.99 13.55
CA TYR A 58 2.03 7.39 12.68
C TYR A 58 3.31 6.96 13.39
N LEU A 59 3.59 7.44 14.60
CA LEU A 59 4.82 7.09 15.33
C LEU A 59 4.57 6.13 16.50
N HIS A 60 3.34 6.03 17.00
CA HIS A 60 2.97 5.08 18.04
C HIS A 60 2.29 3.84 17.45
N ASP A 61 2.31 2.74 18.20
CA ASP A 61 1.60 1.52 17.85
C ASP A 61 0.09 1.77 17.80
N ASP A 62 -0.60 1.06 16.91
CA ASP A 62 -2.05 1.16 16.78
C ASP A 62 -2.76 0.79 18.08
N ILE A 63 -3.34 1.80 18.72
CA ILE A 63 -4.17 1.63 19.89
C ILE A 63 -5.57 1.22 19.41
N TYR A 64 -6.09 0.13 19.96
CA TYR A 64 -7.48 -0.27 19.72
C TYR A 64 -8.41 0.60 20.55
N ASP A 65 -8.74 1.78 20.03
CA ASP A 65 -9.66 2.74 20.64
C ASP A 65 -10.88 3.03 19.74
N ALA A 66 -11.61 4.10 20.07
CA ALA A 66 -12.82 4.49 19.37
C ALA A 66 -12.56 5.05 17.95
N ASP A 67 -11.35 5.56 17.70
CA ASP A 67 -10.99 6.26 16.46
C ASP A 67 -10.37 5.32 15.42
N ARG A 68 -9.99 4.09 15.82
CA ARG A 68 -9.44 3.04 14.96
C ARG A 68 -10.08 2.91 13.58
N ALA A 69 -11.42 2.96 13.47
CA ALA A 69 -12.11 2.82 12.19
C ALA A 69 -11.85 4.00 11.23
N GLN A 70 -11.60 5.19 11.78
CA GLN A 70 -11.23 6.39 11.05
C GLN A 70 -9.73 6.41 10.76
N ASP A 71 -8.91 5.95 11.70
CA ASP A 71 -7.45 5.85 11.53
C ASP A 71 -7.06 4.95 10.36
N LEU A 72 -7.73 3.81 10.21
CA LEU A 72 -7.51 2.88 9.09
C LEU A 72 -7.84 3.50 7.72
N GLN A 73 -8.61 4.59 7.67
CA GLN A 73 -8.92 5.33 6.45
C GLN A 73 -7.86 6.37 6.10
N LEU A 74 -6.93 6.67 7.03
CA LEU A 74 -5.88 7.64 6.79
C LEU A 74 -4.90 7.17 5.71
N PRO A 75 -4.23 8.12 5.02
CA PRO A 75 -3.16 7.79 4.09
C PRO A 75 -2.11 6.90 4.76
N PHE A 76 -1.66 5.86 4.05
CA PHE A 76 -0.55 4.98 4.47
C PHE A 76 -0.79 4.12 5.72
N LYS A 77 -2.04 4.03 6.21
CA LYS A 77 -2.37 3.17 7.37
C LYS A 77 -2.68 1.71 7.01
N VAL A 78 -3.22 1.50 5.80
CA VAL A 78 -3.50 0.18 5.25
C VAL A 78 -2.74 0.04 3.93
N GLU A 79 -1.95 -1.03 3.83
CA GLU A 79 -1.30 -1.42 2.58
C GLU A 79 -2.39 -1.88 1.60
N LEU A 80 -2.79 -0.97 0.72
CA LEU A 80 -3.65 -1.28 -0.40
C LEU A 80 -2.81 -1.09 -1.66
N PRO A 81 -2.62 -2.13 -2.49
CA PRO A 81 -1.95 -1.97 -3.77
C PRO A 81 -2.50 -0.76 -4.53
N GLY A 82 -1.64 0.16 -4.97
CA GLY A 82 -2.06 1.42 -5.62
C GLY A 82 -3.04 1.22 -6.79
N ALA A 83 -2.93 0.07 -7.48
CA ALA A 83 -3.87 -0.34 -8.53
C ALA A 83 -5.33 -0.47 -8.04
N LEU A 84 -5.54 -0.96 -6.82
CA LEU A 84 -6.88 -1.11 -6.23
C LEU A 84 -7.48 0.25 -5.84
N LEU A 85 -6.66 1.26 -5.50
CA LEU A 85 -7.17 2.61 -5.22
C LEU A 85 -7.66 3.33 -6.49
N LEU A 86 -7.07 3.05 -7.66
CA LEU A 86 -7.50 3.63 -8.94
C LEU A 86 -8.76 2.96 -9.51
N LEU A 87 -9.00 1.69 -9.15
CA LEU A 87 -10.17 0.90 -9.53
C LEU A 87 -11.26 0.90 -8.46
N ALA A 88 -10.96 1.40 -7.26
CA ALA A 88 -11.95 1.60 -6.22
C ALA A 88 -12.94 2.66 -6.71
N GLU A 89 -14.14 2.23 -7.09
CA GLU A 89 -15.29 3.10 -7.03
C GLU A 89 -15.31 3.82 -5.66
N PRO A 90 -15.89 5.03 -5.55
CA PRO A 90 -16.32 5.54 -4.25
C PRO A 90 -17.49 4.67 -3.78
N LEU A 91 -17.23 3.39 -3.54
CA LEU A 91 -18.09 2.53 -2.77
C LEU A 91 -18.23 3.25 -1.43
N PRO A 92 -19.47 3.45 -0.92
CA PRO A 92 -19.61 3.61 0.50
C PRO A 92 -19.03 2.31 1.04
N LEU A 93 -17.78 2.35 1.48
CA LEU A 93 -17.16 1.25 2.18
C LEU A 93 -17.79 1.28 3.57
N ASP A 94 -19.10 1.03 3.61
CA ASP A 94 -19.82 0.56 4.77
C ASP A 94 -19.13 -0.75 5.10
N MET A 95 -18.12 -0.61 5.95
CA MET A 95 -17.56 -1.65 6.78
C MET A 95 -17.51 -3.00 6.05
N ILE A 96 -16.52 -3.18 5.16
CA ILE A 96 -15.91 -4.50 5.18
C ILE A 96 -15.31 -4.60 6.58
N THR A 97 -16.07 -5.22 7.47
CA THR A 97 -15.67 -5.59 8.81
C THR A 97 -14.53 -6.60 8.66
N LEU A 98 -13.33 -6.11 8.35
CA LEU A 98 -12.08 -6.80 8.63
C LEU A 98 -11.90 -7.02 10.15
N ASN A 99 -12.87 -6.63 10.98
CA ASN A 99 -12.96 -6.97 12.40
C ASN A 99 -13.31 -8.44 12.67
N ASP A 100 -13.86 -9.21 11.71
CA ASP A 100 -14.07 -10.65 11.89
C ASP A 100 -12.89 -11.52 11.45
N LEU A 101 -11.85 -10.90 10.87
CA LEU A 101 -10.58 -11.56 10.70
C LEU A 101 -9.71 -11.22 11.92
N PRO A 102 -9.18 -12.23 12.64
CA PRO A 102 -8.24 -11.97 13.72
C PRO A 102 -7.13 -11.08 13.17
N PRO A 103 -6.57 -10.14 13.97
CA PRO A 103 -5.51 -9.26 13.52
C PRO A 103 -4.45 -10.13 12.85
N GLN A 104 -4.35 -10.02 11.53
CA GLN A 104 -3.23 -10.60 10.82
C GLN A 104 -2.07 -9.68 11.17
N HIS A 105 -1.49 -9.92 12.34
CA HIS A 105 -0.09 -9.65 12.55
C HIS A 105 0.58 -10.41 11.42
N LEU A 106 0.87 -9.72 10.31
CA LEU A 106 1.71 -10.24 9.25
C LEU A 106 3.08 -10.40 9.88
N GLN A 107 3.24 -11.49 10.64
CA GLN A 107 4.52 -12.11 10.88
C GLN A 107 5.02 -12.41 9.48
N TYR A 108 5.91 -11.53 9.00
CA TYR A 108 6.73 -11.84 7.85
C TYR A 108 7.48 -13.11 8.19
N SER A 109 6.89 -14.24 7.81
CA SER A 109 7.51 -15.53 7.95
C SER A 109 8.60 -15.57 6.90
N SER A 110 9.86 -15.50 7.32
CA SER A 110 11.02 -15.74 6.46
C SER A 110 11.03 -17.14 5.84
N HIS A 111 10.07 -17.98 6.20
CA HIS A 111 9.91 -19.31 5.65
C HIS A 111 9.03 -19.24 4.41
N LEU A 112 9.69 -19.18 3.26
CA LEU A 112 9.07 -19.53 1.98
C LEU A 112 8.28 -20.83 2.16
N PRO A 113 7.00 -20.91 1.72
CA PRO A 113 6.27 -22.16 1.73
C PRO A 113 7.05 -23.18 0.91
N THR A 114 7.62 -24.17 1.60
CA THR A 114 8.51 -25.19 1.02
C THR A 114 7.81 -26.01 -0.07
N THR A 115 6.47 -25.92 -0.11
CA THR A 115 5.58 -26.57 -1.08
C THR A 115 5.67 -26.00 -2.49
N LEU A 116 6.09 -24.75 -2.69
CA LEU A 116 6.31 -24.20 -4.04
C LEU A 116 7.66 -24.62 -4.63
N LEU A 117 8.57 -25.14 -3.81
CA LEU A 117 9.92 -25.56 -4.21
C LEU A 117 10.04 -27.08 -4.41
N SER A 118 9.04 -27.89 -4.04
CA SER A 118 9.15 -29.35 -4.07
C SER A 118 9.21 -29.95 -5.48
N GLY A 119 8.85 -29.18 -6.51
CA GLY A 119 8.94 -29.58 -7.91
C GLY A 119 10.13 -28.99 -8.67
N ILE A 120 10.93 -28.14 -8.01
CA ILE A 120 12.05 -27.44 -8.64
C ILE A 120 13.33 -28.24 -8.34
N PRO A 121 13.95 -28.90 -9.33
CA PRO A 121 15.17 -29.64 -9.07
C PRO A 121 16.24 -28.66 -8.57
N PRO A 122 17.01 -29.01 -7.52
CA PRO A 122 18.05 -28.15 -6.96
C PRO A 122 19.13 -27.79 -8.01
N ALA A 123 19.18 -28.53 -9.12
CA ALA A 123 20.01 -28.26 -10.28
C ALA A 123 19.77 -26.91 -10.97
N ILE A 124 18.60 -26.27 -10.81
CA ILE A 124 18.36 -24.93 -11.40
C ILE A 124 19.27 -23.87 -10.79
N TRP A 125 19.65 -24.05 -9.53
CA TRP A 125 20.45 -23.07 -8.79
C TRP A 125 21.95 -23.39 -8.80
N HIS A 126 22.38 -24.46 -9.46
CA HIS A 126 23.80 -24.73 -9.63
C HIS A 126 24.33 -24.00 -10.87
N PRO A 127 25.46 -23.27 -10.75
CA PRO A 127 26.12 -22.70 -11.92
C PRO A 127 26.58 -23.82 -12.87
N PRO A 128 26.63 -23.58 -14.20
CA PRO A 128 27.05 -24.59 -15.16
C PRO A 128 28.46 -25.08 -14.83
N ALA A 129 28.63 -26.41 -14.73
CA ALA A 129 29.93 -27.01 -14.45
C ALA A 129 30.91 -26.66 -15.58
N LEU A 130 32.07 -26.12 -15.22
CA LEU A 130 33.14 -25.87 -16.18
C LEU A 130 33.70 -27.22 -16.66
N PRO A 131 33.91 -27.41 -17.97
CA PRO A 131 34.57 -28.61 -18.47
C PRO A 131 36.01 -28.63 -17.95
N LEU A 132 36.37 -29.67 -17.21
CA LEU A 132 37.77 -29.96 -16.87
C LEU A 132 38.49 -30.32 -18.17
N ALA A 133 39.56 -29.56 -18.48
CA ALA A 133 40.50 -29.82 -19.57
C ALA A 133 41.46 -30.97 -19.23
#